data_AF-A0A7I0JR17-F1
#
_entry.id   AF-A0A7I0JR17-F1
#
_cell.length_a   1.000
_cell.length_b   1.000
_cell.length_c   1.000
_cell.angle_alpha   90.00
_cell.angle_beta   90.00
_cell.angle_gamma   90.00
#
_symmetry.space_group_name_H-M   'P 1'
#
loop_
_entity.id
_entity.type
_entity.pdbx_description
1 polymer ?
#
loop_
_entity_poly.entity_id
_entity_poly.type
_entity_poly.pdbx_seq_one_letter_code
_entity_poly.pdbx_strand_id
1 'polypeptide(L)' 'MRAVVLRRPLDLDVEERATPTPGPGEVLVRIARGGICGSDLHYFRHGGFGTVRMKEPMILGHEIAGRVEALGAGVSGPA' A
#
# COMPACT_ATOMS: atom_id res chain seq x y z
N MET A 1 -0.33 -8.96 8.88
CA MET A 1 -0.08 -8.92 7.42
C MET A 1 1.22 -8.19 7.20
N ARG A 2 2.12 -8.76 6.41
CA ARG A 2 3.42 -8.15 6.15
C ARG A 2 3.29 -6.97 5.19
N ALA A 3 3.89 -5.84 5.53
CA ALA A 3 3.92 -4.64 4.70
C ALA A 3 5.33 -4.08 4.62
N VAL A 4 5.69 -3.50 3.47
CA VAL A 4 6.93 -2.76 3.29
C VAL A 4 6.69 -1.31 3.73
N VAL A 5 7.27 -0.93 4.87
CA VAL A 5 7.04 0.37 5.52
C VAL A 5 8.29 1.23 5.42
N LEU A 6 8.12 2.43 4.90
CA LEU A 6 9.15 3.47 4.85
C LEU A 6 8.90 4.45 6.01
N ARG A 7 9.80 4.47 7.01
CA ARG A 7 9.68 5.34 8.19
C ARG A 7 10.26 6.74 7.94
N ARG A 8 11.33 6.81 7.16
CA ARG A 8 12.04 8.01 6.69
C ARG A 8 12.96 7.60 5.53
N PRO A 9 13.56 8.54 4.78
CA PRO A 9 14.47 8.16 3.70
C PRO A 9 15.57 7.20 4.18
N LEU A 10 15.82 6.16 3.40
CA LEU A 10 16.77 5.07 3.68
C LEU A 10 16.44 4.18 4.89
N ASP A 11 15.25 4.32 5.49
CA ASP A 11 14.75 3.50 6.60
C ASP A 11 13.50 2.73 6.15
N LEU A 12 13.73 1.61 5.47
CA LEU A 12 12.73 0.73 4.89
C LEU A 12 12.78 -0.63 5.56
N ASP A 13 11.63 -1.17 5.94
CA ASP A 13 11.56 -2.44 6.63
C ASP A 13 10.28 -3.21 6.28
N VAL A 14 10.28 -4.51 6.55
CA VAL A 14 9.08 -5.36 6.46
C VAL A 14 8.48 -5.49 7.85
N GLU A 15 7.31 -4.90 8.05
CA GLU A 15 6.61 -4.91 9.34
C GLU A 15 5.35 -5.77 9.32
N GLU A 16 4.97 -6.33 10.46
CA GLU A 16 3.63 -6.89 10.65
C GLU A 16 2.63 -5.79 11.00
N ARG A 17 1.51 -5.75 10.28
CA ARG A 17 0.40 -4.82 10.50
C ARG A 17 -0.92 -5.57 10.59
N ALA A 18 -1.92 -4.97 11.26
CA ALA A 18 -3.26 -5.54 11.27
C ALA A 18 -3.81 -5.59 9.83
N THR A 19 -4.52 -6.68 9.50
CA THR A 19 -5.28 -6.73 8.25
C THR A 19 -6.47 -5.77 8.38
N PRO A 20 -6.65 -4.82 7.44
CA PRO A 20 -7.78 -3.89 7.51
C PRO A 20 -9.10 -4.62 7.28
N THR A 21 -10.17 -4.09 7.86
CA THR A 21 -11.55 -4.53 7.58
C THR A 21 -12.17 -3.56 6.58
N PRO A 22 -12.75 -4.03 5.46
CA PRO A 22 -13.32 -3.12 4.46
C PRO A 22 -14.58 -2.43 5.00
N GLY A 23 -14.63 -1.10 4.85
CA GLY A 23 -15.81 -0.29 5.17
C GLY A 23 -16.90 -0.36 4.09
N PRO A 24 -18.04 0.34 4.27
CA PRO A 24 -19.08 0.41 3.24
C PRO A 24 -18.54 0.92 1.91
N GLY A 25 -18.86 0.23 0.81
CA GLY A 25 -18.37 0.56 -0.53
C GLY A 25 -16.92 0.14 -0.83
N GLU A 26 -16.21 -0.46 0.11
CA GLU A 26 -14.82 -0.90 -0.07
C GLU A 26 -14.71 -2.41 -0.32
N VAL A 27 -13.57 -2.84 -0.85
CA VAL A 27 -13.17 -4.25 -0.93
C VAL A 27 -11.82 -4.45 -0.27
N LEU A 28 -11.63 -5.58 0.39
CA LEU A 28 -10.32 -6.02 0.84
C LEU A 28 -9.66 -6.83 -0.27
N VAL A 29 -8.49 -6.40 -0.72
CA VAL A 29 -7.72 -7.11 -1.75
C VAL A 29 -6.54 -7.82 -1.12
N ARG A 30 -6.48 -9.15 -1.27
CA ARG A 30 -5.28 -9.93 -0.96
C ARG A 30 -4.29 -9.78 -2.12
N ILE A 31 -3.20 -9.05 -1.86
CA ILE A 31 -2.16 -8.77 -2.85
C ILE A 31 -1.41 -10.07 -3.21
N ALA A 32 -1.29 -10.35 -4.50
CA ALA A 32 -0.57 -11.51 -5.03
C ALA A 32 0.73 -11.12 -5.71
N ARG A 33 0.75 -9.96 -6.39
CA ARG A 33 1.92 -9.40 -7.09
C ARG A 33 1.91 -7.87 -6.95
N GLY A 34 3.10 -7.29 -6.96
CA GLY A 34 3.30 -5.85 -7.00
C GLY A 34 4.56 -5.51 -7.80
N GLY A 35 4.50 -4.46 -8.60
CA GLY A 35 5.64 -3.83 -9.25
C GLY A 35 6.35 -2.84 -8.32
N ILE A 36 7.55 -2.42 -8.72
CA ILE A 36 8.27 -1.32 -8.11
C ILE A 36 8.42 -0.25 -9.18
N CYS A 37 7.94 0.95 -8.88
CA CYS A 37 8.05 2.10 -9.76
C CYS A 37 9.23 2.99 -9.35
N GLY A 38 9.71 3.84 -10.27
CA GLY A 38 10.73 4.85 -9.97
C GLY A 38 10.31 5.81 -8.85
N SER A 39 9.01 6.09 -8.72
CA SER A 39 8.47 6.92 -7.63
C SER A 39 8.66 6.29 -6.25
N ASP A 40 8.54 4.97 -6.11
CA ASP A 40 8.85 4.26 -4.85
C ASP A 40 10.33 4.45 -4.48
N LEU A 41 11.22 4.41 -5.47
CA LEU A 41 12.65 4.65 -5.28
C LEU A 41 12.93 6.12 -4.88
N HIS A 42 12.21 7.08 -5.46
CA HIS A 42 12.32 8.48 -5.06
C HIS A 42 11.85 8.70 -3.61
N TYR A 43 10.76 8.05 -3.18
CA TYR A 43 10.36 8.06 -1.78
C TYR A 43 11.42 7.45 -0.88
N PHE A 44 11.91 6.25 -1.21
CA PHE A 44 12.92 5.56 -0.42
C PHE A 44 14.20 6.39 -0.27
N ARG A 45 14.71 6.96 -1.36
CA ARG A 45 16.00 7.67 -1.37
C ARG A 45 15.91 9.12 -0.88
N HIS A 46 14.83 9.82 -1.21
CA HIS A 46 14.76 11.28 -1.08
C HIS A 46 13.54 11.77 -0.29
N GLY A 47 12.68 10.86 0.16
CA GLY A 47 11.48 11.22 0.89
C GLY A 47 10.34 11.75 0.01
N GLY A 48 10.46 11.64 -1.31
CA GLY A 48 9.43 12.05 -2.28
C GLY A 48 10.03 12.58 -3.58
N PHE A 49 9.21 13.24 -4.40
CA PHE A 49 9.58 13.78 -5.71
C PHE A 49 8.89 15.13 -5.97
N GLY A 50 9.53 16.03 -6.71
CA GLY A 50 8.98 17.38 -6.98
C GLY A 50 8.72 18.15 -5.69
N THR A 51 7.47 18.55 -5.46
CA THR A 51 7.00 19.17 -4.20
C THR A 51 6.34 18.18 -3.24
N VAL A 52 6.14 16.94 -3.65
CA VAL A 52 5.48 15.89 -2.85
C VAL A 52 6.49 15.27 -1.90
N ARG A 53 6.18 15.24 -0.60
CA ARG A 53 7.04 14.69 0.44
C ARG A 53 6.24 13.81 1.39
N MET A 54 6.88 12.74 1.87
CA MET A 54 6.37 11.98 3.01
C MET A 54 6.21 12.92 4.21
N LYS A 55 5.12 12.74 4.96
CA LYS A 55 4.85 13.48 6.20
C LYS A 55 4.84 12.58 7.43
N GLU A 56 4.67 11.29 7.20
CA GLU A 56 4.59 10.24 8.20
C GLU A 56 5.06 8.92 7.58
N PRO A 57 5.35 7.88 8.39
CA PRO A 57 5.66 6.56 7.89
C PRO A 57 4.56 6.04 6.95
N MET A 58 4.95 5.46 5.82
CA MET A 58 3.99 5.00 4.81
C MET A 58 4.32 3.61 4.27
N ILE A 59 3.28 2.87 3.85
CA ILE A 59 3.44 1.62 3.10
C ILE A 59 3.71 1.97 1.63
N LEU A 60 4.74 1.37 1.03
CA LEU A 60 5.07 1.58 -0.38
C LEU A 60 4.36 0.59 -1.32
N GLY A 61 4.38 0.91 -2.61
CA GLY A 61 3.80 0.09 -3.68
C GLY A 61 2.41 0.56 -4.09
N HIS A 62 2.24 0.77 -5.39
CA HIS A 62 0.99 1.25 -5.99
C HIS A 62 0.66 0.58 -7.33
N GLU A 63 1.47 -0.39 -7.75
CA GLU A 63 1.28 -1.17 -8.98
C GLU A 63 0.99 -2.63 -8.60
N ILE A 64 -0.24 -2.92 -8.19
CA ILE A 64 -0.59 -4.19 -7.55
C ILE A 64 -1.62 -5.00 -8.35
N ALA A 65 -1.54 -6.32 -8.21
CA ALA A 65 -2.57 -7.25 -8.64
C ALA A 65 -2.85 -8.28 -7.53
N GLY A 66 -4.13 -8.59 -7.34
CA GLY A 66 -4.57 -9.45 -6.25
C GLY A 66 -5.96 -10.01 -6.47
N ARG A 67 -6.52 -10.62 -5.43
CA ARG A 67 -7.89 -11.15 -5.42
C ARG A 67 -8.71 -10.41 -4.38
N VAL A 68 -9.99 -10.21 -4.68
CA VAL A 68 -10.94 -9.72 -3.68
C VAL A 68 -11.13 -10.81 -2.64
N GLU A 69 -10.75 -10.51 -1.40
CA GLU A 69 -10.79 -11.42 -0.25
C GLU A 69 -12.07 -11.23 0.58
N ALA A 70 -12.52 -9.98 0.71
CA ALA A 70 -13.75 -9.64 1.43
C ALA A 70 -14.43 -8.40 0.83
N LEU A 71 -15.74 -8.32 1.01
CA LEU A 71 -16.58 -7.20 0.56
C LEU A 71 -17.06 -6.39 1.76
N GLY A 72 -17.02 -5.07 1.63
CA GLY A 72 -17.70 -4.17 2.53
C GLY A 72 -19.21 -4.11 2.28
N ALA A 73 -19.94 -3.49 3.20
CA ALA A 73 -21.39 -3.33 3.07
C ALA A 73 -21.76 -2.60 1.76
N GLY A 74 -22.78 -3.11 1.06
CA GLY A 74 -23.27 -2.51 -0.18
C GLY A 74 -22.45 -2.84 -1.43
N VAL A 75 -21.42 -3.70 -1.34
CA VAL A 75 -20.64 -4.16 -2.49
C VAL A 75 -21.09 -5.55 -2.92
N SER A 76 -21.46 -5.70 -4.20
CA SER A 76 -21.89 -6.97 -4.80
C SER A 76 -20.76 -7.74 -5.51
N GLY A 77 -19.57 -7.15 -5.60
CA GLY A 77 -18.41 -7.70 -6.32
C GLY A 77 -18.15 -6.97 -7.65
N PRO A 78 -17.01 -7.25 -8.30
CA PRO A 78 -16.74 -6.76 -9.65
C PRO A 78 -17.81 -7.27 -10.62
N ALA A 79 -18.22 -6.41 -11.55
CA ALA A 79 -19.15 -6.76 -12.64
C ALA A 79 -18.56 -7.82 -13.57
#